data_AF-A0A356X0Q9-F1
#
_entry.id   AF-A0A356X0Q9-F1
#
_cell.length_a   1.000
_cell.length_b   1.000
_cell.length_c   1.000
_cell.angle_alpha   90.00
_cell.angle_beta   90.00
_cell.angle_gamma   90.00
#
_symmetry.space_group_name_H-M   'P 1'
#
loop_
_entity.id
_entity.type
_entity.pdbx_description
1 polymer ?
#
loop_
_entity_poly.entity_id
_entity_poly.type
_entity_poly.pdbx_seq_one_letter_code
_entity_poly.pdbx_strand_id
1 'polypeptide(L)'
;GSIALSGTVFGTGFTAADGVATTTASIGTMIMSDANGVFSVIHQPGNTTTVQGTKKYNFSLDPDHKKYARRVFNTNPQLAVSGNFYPSTIETDMWLGETYEQESRDTLGNNLSQPLVGFITGIGKNGTPAESPANMRDVDAREARTNWIFGQDLKDSSDFQAENMQKLFRFIGRGHGEWLHKNVKISIDQVRPSNNSTSEFGSFAVIVRHLSDSDNAIQVLERFDNLSLDPTSPNFIARKIGNRYREWTESERRYKYYGSYPNQSKYIYVDVNADVLNGAMPSDTTVPFGFYGPPKYKDINHIMAVTSG
;
A
#
# COMPACT_ATOMS: atom_id res chain seq x y z
N GLY A 1 -13.90 3.50 19.61
CA GLY A 1 -13.62 4.84 20.12
C GLY A 1 -13.94 5.82 19.02
N SER A 2 -14.05 7.10 19.33
CA SER A 2 -14.17 8.17 18.34
C SER A 2 -13.02 9.14 18.48
N ILE A 3 -12.62 9.74 17.37
CA ILE A 3 -11.62 10.81 17.31
C ILE A 3 -12.17 11.90 16.40
N ALA A 4 -12.18 13.14 16.89
CA ALA A 4 -12.80 14.26 16.18
C ALA A 4 -11.94 15.52 16.32
N LEU A 5 -11.79 16.30 15.24
CA LEU A 5 -11.17 17.62 15.34
C LEU A 5 -12.12 18.54 16.10
N SER A 6 -11.54 19.37 16.94
CA SER A 6 -12.24 20.37 17.73
C SER A 6 -11.68 21.75 17.43
N GLY A 7 -12.55 22.70 17.15
CA GLY A 7 -12.14 24.06 16.82
C GLY A 7 -13.25 24.81 16.11
N THR A 8 -12.87 25.93 15.50
CA THR A 8 -13.80 26.74 14.70
C THR A 8 -14.05 26.07 13.35
N VAL A 9 -15.32 25.92 12.98
CA VAL A 9 -15.71 25.39 11.67
C VAL A 9 -15.27 26.34 10.55
N PHE A 10 -14.66 25.81 9.50
CA PHE A 10 -14.26 26.59 8.33
C PHE A 10 -15.49 27.02 7.51
N GLY A 11 -15.48 28.26 7.01
CA GLY A 11 -16.57 28.78 6.17
C GLY A 11 -17.80 29.27 6.95
N THR A 12 -17.78 29.28 8.29
CA THR A 12 -18.82 29.95 9.07
C THR A 12 -18.64 31.47 8.98
N GLY A 13 -19.27 32.08 7.98
CA GLY A 13 -19.67 33.48 8.00
C GLY A 13 -20.84 33.76 8.97
N PHE A 14 -21.27 32.77 9.76
CA PHE A 14 -22.22 32.97 10.84
C PHE A 14 -21.46 33.28 12.13
N THR A 15 -21.29 34.57 12.41
CA THR A 15 -21.43 35.02 13.80
C THR A 15 -22.80 34.54 14.28
N ALA A 16 -22.85 33.69 15.30
CA ALA A 16 -24.05 33.62 16.12
C ALA A 16 -24.46 35.06 16.49
N ALA A 17 -25.73 35.34 16.77
CA ALA A 17 -26.18 36.68 17.16
C ALA A 17 -25.41 37.27 18.39
N ASP A 18 -24.58 36.46 19.05
CA ASP A 18 -23.69 36.78 20.16
C ASP A 18 -22.17 36.75 19.81
N GLY A 19 -21.79 36.73 18.53
CA GLY A 19 -20.38 36.83 18.10
C GLY A 19 -19.48 35.63 18.41
N VAL A 20 -20.03 34.51 18.89
CA VAL A 20 -19.26 33.30 19.25
C VAL A 20 -19.10 32.38 18.03
N ALA A 21 -17.85 32.12 17.63
CA ALA A 21 -17.51 31.07 16.69
C ALA A 21 -18.01 29.72 17.21
N THR A 22 -18.76 28.96 16.40
CA THR A 22 -19.24 27.62 16.79
C THR A 22 -18.05 26.68 16.92
N THR A 23 -17.58 26.51 18.16
CA THR A 23 -16.59 25.50 18.49
C THR A 23 -17.28 24.14 18.52
N THR A 24 -16.93 23.29 17.57
CA THR A 24 -17.55 21.96 17.42
C THR A 24 -16.45 20.91 17.45
N ALA A 25 -16.70 19.79 18.11
CA ALA A 25 -15.93 18.56 17.94
C ALA A 25 -16.69 17.65 16.98
N SER A 26 -16.20 17.46 15.75
CA SER A 26 -16.90 16.69 14.72
C SER A 26 -15.96 15.87 13.84
N ILE A 27 -16.52 14.81 13.24
CA ILE A 27 -15.90 13.97 12.21
C ILE A 27 -16.48 14.41 10.86
N GLY A 28 -15.64 14.53 9.84
CA GLY A 28 -16.07 14.92 8.49
C GLY A 28 -16.39 16.40 8.33
N THR A 29 -16.15 17.23 9.33
CA THR A 29 -16.29 18.69 9.27
C THR A 29 -14.93 19.35 9.10
N MET A 30 -14.84 20.39 8.27
CA MET A 30 -13.65 21.22 8.14
C MET A 30 -13.50 22.12 9.36
N ILE A 31 -12.38 21.99 10.06
CA ILE A 31 -12.04 22.72 11.28
C ILE A 31 -10.73 23.49 11.05
N MET A 32 -10.69 24.74 11.50
CA MET A 32 -9.49 25.57 11.47
C MET A 32 -8.54 25.23 12.63
N SER A 33 -7.24 25.21 12.36
CA SER A 33 -6.21 25.23 13.40
C SER A 33 -6.11 26.61 14.05
N ASP A 34 -5.30 26.72 15.11
CA ASP A 34 -4.91 28.02 15.64
C ASP A 34 -3.99 28.80 14.68
N ALA A 35 -3.63 30.02 15.10
CA ALA A 35 -2.78 30.94 14.33
C ALA A 35 -1.38 30.37 13.98
N ASN A 36 -0.94 29.32 14.67
CA ASN A 36 0.38 28.71 14.50
C ASN A 36 0.29 27.30 13.87
N GLY A 37 -0.84 26.95 13.25
CA GLY A 37 -1.01 25.64 12.61
C GLY A 37 -1.22 24.48 13.60
N VAL A 38 -1.65 24.75 14.84
CA VAL A 38 -1.91 23.70 15.84
C VAL A 38 -3.40 23.33 15.84
N PHE A 39 -3.68 22.07 15.56
CA PHE A 39 -5.00 21.46 15.63
C PHE A 39 -5.30 20.96 17.05
N SER A 40 -6.57 21.04 17.46
CA SER A 40 -7.07 20.35 18.65
C SER A 40 -7.87 19.13 18.22
N VAL A 41 -7.65 17.99 18.88
CA VAL A 41 -8.44 16.77 18.68
C VAL A 41 -8.95 16.25 19.99
N ILE A 42 -10.17 15.72 19.98
CA ILE A 42 -10.78 15.03 21.10
C ILE A 42 -10.83 13.54 20.76
N HIS A 43 -10.25 12.72 21.61
CA HIS A 43 -10.32 11.27 21.56
C HIS A 43 -11.21 10.77 22.69
N GLN A 44 -12.25 10.02 22.32
CA GLN A 44 -13.08 9.27 23.24
C GLN A 44 -12.83 7.77 23.03
N PRO A 45 -12.29 7.06 24.02
CA PRO A 45 -11.96 5.66 23.86
C PRO A 45 -13.21 4.79 23.66
N GLY A 46 -13.04 3.69 22.92
CA GLY A 46 -14.13 2.78 22.57
C GLY A 46 -14.48 1.77 23.65
N ASN A 47 -13.52 1.50 24.52
CA ASN A 47 -13.68 0.58 25.62
C ASN A 47 -13.82 1.41 26.91
N THR A 48 -14.96 1.29 27.57
CA THR A 48 -15.23 1.98 28.85
C THR A 48 -14.55 1.31 30.05
N THR A 49 -13.87 0.17 29.85
CA THR A 49 -13.07 -0.51 30.89
C THR A 49 -11.58 -0.14 30.88
N THR A 50 -11.11 0.70 29.95
CA THR A 50 -9.74 1.24 29.96
C THR A 50 -9.66 2.57 30.74
N VAL A 51 -8.54 2.75 31.45
CA VAL A 51 -8.26 3.81 32.46
C VAL A 51 -8.15 5.22 31.86
N GLN A 52 -8.41 5.41 30.56
CA GLN A 52 -8.30 6.71 29.92
C GLN A 52 -9.69 7.31 29.70
N GLY A 53 -10.01 8.39 30.40
CA GLY A 53 -11.17 9.22 30.05
C GLY A 53 -10.98 9.91 28.69
N THR A 54 -11.97 10.70 28.28
CA THR A 54 -11.84 11.56 27.10
C THR A 54 -10.57 12.40 27.17
N LYS A 55 -9.72 12.32 26.15
CA LYS A 55 -8.45 13.07 26.07
C LYS A 55 -8.51 14.13 24.99
N LYS A 56 -7.95 15.30 25.29
CA LYS A 56 -7.71 16.37 24.32
C LYS A 56 -6.23 16.43 23.99
N TYR A 57 -5.90 16.39 22.70
CA TYR A 57 -4.54 16.55 22.21
C TYR A 57 -4.46 17.80 21.35
N ASN A 58 -3.36 18.54 21.48
CA ASN A 58 -3.03 19.65 20.62
C ASN A 58 -1.80 19.24 19.81
N PHE A 59 -1.91 19.23 18.48
CA PHE A 59 -0.85 18.74 17.61
C PHE A 59 -0.63 19.66 16.42
N SER A 60 0.58 19.66 15.88
CA SER A 60 0.98 20.33 14.65
C SER A 60 1.51 19.31 13.65
N LEU A 61 1.36 19.60 12.37
CA LEU A 61 1.95 18.82 11.28
C LEU A 61 3.40 19.25 10.98
N ASP A 62 3.85 20.35 11.55
CA ASP A 62 5.22 20.85 11.45
C ASP A 62 6.18 19.99 12.30
N PRO A 63 7.19 19.31 11.70
CA PRO A 63 8.19 18.51 12.40
C PRO A 63 9.03 19.30 13.41
N ASP A 64 9.25 20.59 13.15
CA ASP A 64 10.07 21.46 13.99
C ASP A 64 9.28 21.98 15.20
N HIS A 65 7.95 21.90 15.16
CA HIS A 65 7.10 22.34 16.24
C HIS A 65 7.16 21.41 17.47
N LYS A 66 7.10 22.00 18.68
CA LYS A 66 7.14 21.23 19.94
C LYS A 66 5.97 20.25 20.08
N LYS A 67 4.82 20.59 19.47
CA LYS A 67 3.61 19.77 19.44
C LYS A 67 3.48 18.94 18.16
N TYR A 68 4.59 18.62 17.49
CA TYR A 68 4.55 17.78 16.31
C TYR A 68 3.80 16.45 16.56
N ALA A 69 2.93 16.04 15.64
CA ALA A 69 2.00 14.93 15.80
C ALA A 69 2.66 13.64 16.32
N ARG A 70 3.81 13.24 15.77
CA ARG A 70 4.53 12.02 16.20
C ARG A 70 5.16 12.11 17.59
N ARG A 71 5.26 13.31 18.18
CA ARG A 71 5.67 13.53 19.58
C ARG A 71 4.46 13.55 20.54
N VAL A 72 3.26 13.84 20.03
CA VAL A 72 2.04 13.99 20.84
C VAL A 72 1.27 12.68 20.94
N PHE A 73 1.14 11.94 19.84
CA PHE A 73 0.42 10.67 19.80
C PHE A 73 1.35 9.48 20.02
N ASN A 74 0.81 8.38 20.54
CA ASN A 74 1.52 7.11 20.60
C ASN A 74 1.85 6.62 19.18
N THR A 75 3.11 6.32 18.89
CA THR A 75 3.56 5.78 17.59
C THR A 75 3.91 4.29 17.65
N ASN A 76 3.80 3.66 18.82
CA ASN A 76 4.06 2.24 19.01
C ASN A 76 2.74 1.45 18.94
N PRO A 77 2.50 0.65 17.88
CA PRO A 77 1.28 -0.14 17.75
C PRO A 77 1.17 -1.25 18.80
N GLN A 78 2.27 -1.68 19.42
CA GLN A 78 2.22 -2.73 20.45
C GLN A 78 1.59 -2.27 21.76
N LEU A 79 1.51 -0.95 21.98
CA LEU A 79 0.78 -0.36 23.11
C LEU A 79 -0.72 -0.22 22.82
N ALA A 80 -1.17 -0.54 21.61
CA ALA A 80 -2.60 -0.56 21.29
C ALA A 80 -3.25 -1.75 22.02
N VAL A 81 -4.22 -1.45 22.89
CA VAL A 81 -4.92 -2.41 23.79
C VAL A 81 -5.14 -3.75 23.10
N SER A 82 -4.57 -4.82 23.67
CA SER A 82 -4.92 -6.26 23.48
C SER A 82 -3.74 -7.27 23.43
N GLY A 83 -2.50 -6.82 23.61
CA GLY A 83 -1.33 -7.70 23.46
C GLY A 83 -0.97 -8.52 24.70
N ASN A 84 -1.48 -8.19 25.90
CA ASN A 84 -1.01 -8.67 27.22
C ASN A 84 0.52 -8.56 27.43
N PHE A 85 1.24 -7.89 26.53
CA PHE A 85 2.69 -7.78 26.54
C PHE A 85 3.16 -6.63 27.43
N TYR A 86 2.37 -5.56 27.52
CA TYR A 86 2.63 -4.38 28.35
C TYR A 86 1.64 -4.29 29.51
N PRO A 87 2.04 -3.68 30.65
CA PRO A 87 1.10 -3.38 31.74
C PRO A 87 -0.06 -2.51 31.25
N SER A 88 -1.27 -2.80 31.73
CA SER A 88 -2.51 -2.08 31.37
C SER A 88 -2.47 -0.57 31.64
N THR A 89 -1.55 -0.11 32.49
CA THR A 89 -1.35 1.32 32.81
C THR A 89 -0.69 2.12 31.69
N ILE A 90 0.02 1.47 30.77
CA ILE A 90 0.70 2.12 29.63
C ILE A 90 0.04 1.81 28.28
N GLU A 91 -0.99 0.97 28.28
CA GLU A 91 -1.79 0.70 27.08
C GLU A 91 -2.58 1.95 26.66
N THR A 92 -2.76 2.08 25.35
CA THR A 92 -3.45 3.20 24.68
C THR A 92 -4.46 2.63 23.70
N ASP A 93 -5.60 3.29 23.51
CA ASP A 93 -6.63 2.79 22.58
C ASP A 93 -6.33 3.09 21.10
N MET A 94 -5.24 3.82 20.82
CA MET A 94 -4.85 4.20 19.46
C MET A 94 -3.33 4.28 19.32
N TRP A 95 -2.89 4.18 18.08
CA TRP A 95 -1.54 4.54 17.66
C TRP A 95 -1.64 5.38 16.38
N LEU A 96 -0.66 6.26 16.19
CA LEU A 96 -0.52 7.12 15.03
C LEU A 96 0.26 6.40 13.94
N GLY A 97 -0.37 6.28 12.78
CA GLY A 97 0.23 5.73 11.57
C GLY A 97 1.22 6.67 10.87
N GLU A 98 1.24 6.59 9.55
CA GLU A 98 2.01 7.48 8.69
C GLU A 98 1.44 8.91 8.74
N THR A 99 2.32 9.91 8.68
CA THR A 99 1.96 11.34 8.82
C THR A 99 2.36 12.19 7.61
N TYR A 100 2.80 11.56 6.51
CA TYR A 100 3.05 12.14 5.18
C TYR A 100 3.74 13.51 5.22
N GLU A 101 4.82 13.61 6.00
CA GLU A 101 5.43 14.91 6.27
C GLU A 101 6.11 15.47 5.03
N GLN A 102 6.64 14.61 4.18
CA GLN A 102 7.28 15.02 2.94
C GLN A 102 6.26 15.69 2.03
N GLU A 103 5.11 15.06 1.83
CA GLU A 103 4.01 15.60 1.04
C GLU A 103 3.49 16.91 1.64
N SER A 104 3.38 16.99 2.98
CA SER A 104 2.95 18.21 3.65
C SER A 104 3.92 19.37 3.43
N ARG A 105 5.24 19.11 3.46
CA ARG A 105 6.28 20.11 3.18
C ARG A 105 6.33 20.49 1.70
N ASP A 106 6.22 19.52 0.80
CA ASP A 106 6.30 19.80 -0.63
C ASP A 106 5.06 20.57 -1.11
N THR A 107 3.91 20.31 -0.50
CA THR A 107 2.64 20.99 -0.86
C THR A 107 2.50 22.35 -0.18
N LEU A 108 2.80 22.45 1.12
CA LEU A 108 2.55 23.66 1.92
C LEU A 108 3.82 24.49 2.15
N GLY A 109 5.01 23.93 1.94
CA GLY A 109 6.28 24.61 2.18
C GLY A 109 6.41 25.08 3.63
N ASN A 110 6.83 26.33 3.80
CA ASN A 110 6.96 26.99 5.10
C ASN A 110 5.61 27.42 5.71
N ASN A 111 4.47 27.08 5.09
CA ASN A 111 3.14 27.50 5.58
C ASN A 111 2.54 26.54 6.63
N LEU A 112 3.30 25.56 7.12
CA LEU A 112 2.82 24.63 8.15
C LEU A 112 2.57 25.31 9.51
N SER A 113 3.16 26.48 9.76
CA SER A 113 2.96 27.29 10.98
C SER A 113 1.93 28.42 10.80
N GLN A 114 1.08 28.37 9.76
CA GLN A 114 -0.01 29.33 9.51
C GLN A 114 -1.37 28.72 9.90
N PRO A 115 -2.47 29.50 9.94
CA PRO A 115 -3.81 28.93 10.04
C PRO A 115 -4.09 27.93 8.90
N LEU A 116 -4.41 26.69 9.26
CA LEU A 116 -4.72 25.60 8.35
C LEU A 116 -6.17 25.17 8.52
N VAL A 117 -6.71 24.53 7.48
CA VAL A 117 -8.02 23.87 7.52
C VAL A 117 -7.80 22.38 7.40
N GLY A 118 -8.38 21.62 8.31
CA GLY A 118 -8.27 20.16 8.31
C GLY A 118 -9.60 19.50 8.66
N PHE A 119 -9.74 18.23 8.33
CA PHE A 119 -10.84 17.39 8.79
C PHE A 119 -10.30 15.99 9.09
N ILE A 120 -11.00 15.24 9.95
CA ILE A 120 -10.75 13.81 10.17
C ILE A 120 -11.90 13.03 9.56
N THR A 121 -11.59 11.97 8.83
CA THR A 121 -12.57 11.02 8.31
C THR A 121 -12.12 9.58 8.57
N GLY A 122 -13.08 8.66 8.71
CA GLY A 122 -12.81 7.24 8.79
C GLY A 122 -12.56 6.66 7.40
N ILE A 123 -11.49 5.86 7.27
CA ILE A 123 -11.25 5.08 6.05
C ILE A 123 -11.75 3.66 6.30
N GLY A 124 -12.74 3.22 5.53
CA GLY A 124 -13.30 1.88 5.61
C GLY A 124 -13.68 1.37 4.21
N LYS A 125 -13.73 0.05 4.07
CA LYS A 125 -14.20 -0.60 2.85
C LYS A 125 -15.69 -0.32 2.66
N ASN A 126 -16.07 0.04 1.43
CA ASN A 126 -17.47 0.25 1.09
C ASN A 126 -18.29 -1.02 1.37
N GLY A 127 -19.43 -0.88 2.04
CA GLY A 127 -20.30 -1.99 2.46
C GLY A 127 -19.83 -2.77 3.70
N THR A 128 -18.60 -2.56 4.17
CA THR A 128 -18.10 -3.18 5.41
C THR A 128 -17.19 -2.20 6.16
N PRO A 129 -17.75 -1.16 6.81
CA PRO A 129 -16.97 -0.08 7.42
C PRO A 129 -16.03 -0.52 8.55
N ALA A 130 -16.28 -1.70 9.13
CA ALA A 130 -15.38 -2.33 10.09
C ALA A 130 -14.09 -2.86 9.46
N GLU A 131 -14.06 -3.13 8.15
CA GLU A 131 -12.84 -3.46 7.40
C GLU A 131 -12.13 -2.16 7.02
N SER A 132 -11.11 -1.79 7.80
CA SER A 132 -10.30 -0.60 7.57
C SER A 132 -8.83 -0.98 7.32
N PRO A 133 -8.03 -0.11 6.68
CA PRO A 133 -6.58 -0.31 6.60
C PRO A 133 -5.89 -0.42 7.96
N ALA A 134 -6.51 0.10 9.03
CA ALA A 134 -5.98 -0.01 10.38
C ALA A 134 -6.11 -1.45 10.94
N ASN A 135 -6.88 -2.34 10.31
CA ASN A 135 -7.02 -3.74 10.70
C ASN A 135 -5.81 -4.57 10.24
N MET A 136 -4.60 -4.19 10.64
CA MET A 136 -3.37 -4.94 10.37
C MET A 136 -3.05 -6.00 11.43
N ARG A 137 -3.83 -6.03 12.51
CA ARG A 137 -3.55 -6.83 13.71
C ARG A 137 -3.54 -8.35 13.47
N ASP A 138 -4.27 -8.82 12.45
CA ASP A 138 -4.38 -10.24 12.10
C ASP A 138 -3.91 -10.52 10.66
N VAL A 139 -3.05 -9.65 10.12
CA VAL A 139 -2.46 -9.86 8.80
C VAL A 139 -1.16 -10.63 8.96
N ASP A 140 -1.15 -11.86 8.46
CA ASP A 140 0.06 -12.70 8.44
C ASP A 140 1.23 -12.00 7.75
N ALA A 141 2.44 -12.29 8.21
CA ALA A 141 3.66 -11.86 7.52
C ALA A 141 3.64 -12.39 6.08
N ARG A 142 3.86 -11.50 5.12
CA ARG A 142 3.88 -11.83 3.68
C ARG A 142 5.27 -11.56 3.12
N GLU A 143 5.68 -12.42 2.20
CA GLU A 143 6.88 -12.22 1.42
C GLU A 143 6.76 -10.97 0.53
N ALA A 144 7.90 -10.35 0.25
CA ALA A 144 7.96 -9.27 -0.72
C ALA A 144 7.46 -9.79 -2.08
N ARG A 145 6.67 -8.99 -2.79
CA ARG A 145 6.17 -9.36 -4.12
C ARG A 145 6.25 -8.18 -5.06
N THR A 146 6.53 -8.45 -6.32
CA THR A 146 6.37 -7.43 -7.37
C THR A 146 4.89 -7.22 -7.65
N ASN A 147 4.57 -6.10 -8.29
CA ASN A 147 3.28 -5.98 -8.95
C ASN A 147 3.20 -6.93 -10.14
N TRP A 148 1.98 -7.06 -10.67
CA TRP A 148 1.75 -7.85 -11.87
C TRP A 148 2.44 -7.22 -13.07
N ILE A 149 3.22 -8.04 -13.77
CA ILE A 149 3.69 -7.75 -15.12
C ILE A 149 2.53 -8.04 -16.07
N PHE A 150 2.24 -7.10 -16.96
CA PHE A 150 1.15 -7.22 -17.92
C PHE A 150 1.67 -7.27 -19.35
N GLY A 151 0.84 -7.87 -20.21
CA GLY A 151 1.14 -8.09 -21.61
C GLY A 151 1.00 -6.85 -22.47
N GLN A 152 1.72 -6.83 -23.59
CA GLN A 152 1.56 -5.83 -24.64
C GLN A 152 0.09 -5.71 -25.09
N ASP A 153 -0.35 -4.49 -25.37
CA ASP A 153 -1.62 -4.25 -26.05
C ASP A 153 -1.47 -4.50 -27.55
N LEU A 154 -2.35 -5.33 -28.11
CA LEU A 154 -2.37 -5.70 -29.52
C LEU A 154 -3.37 -4.85 -30.33
N LYS A 155 -4.08 -3.94 -29.68
CA LYS A 155 -5.03 -3.01 -30.31
C LYS A 155 -4.34 -1.72 -30.78
N ASP A 156 -5.13 -0.81 -31.33
CA ASP A 156 -4.67 0.51 -31.73
C ASP A 156 -4.15 1.30 -30.52
N SER A 157 -2.99 1.94 -30.70
CA SER A 157 -2.29 2.66 -29.63
C SER A 157 -3.10 3.78 -28.97
N SER A 158 -4.11 4.35 -29.66
CA SER A 158 -4.99 5.38 -29.11
C SER A 158 -5.93 4.86 -28.02
N ASP A 159 -6.18 3.55 -27.98
CA ASP A 159 -7.14 2.92 -27.09
C ASP A 159 -6.46 2.21 -25.91
N PHE A 160 -5.15 2.43 -25.73
CA PHE A 160 -4.38 1.79 -24.69
C PHE A 160 -4.93 2.13 -23.30
N GLN A 161 -5.38 1.09 -22.59
CA GLN A 161 -5.82 1.19 -21.20
C GLN A 161 -5.06 0.18 -20.34
N ALA A 162 -4.04 0.67 -19.63
CA ALA A 162 -3.19 -0.15 -18.76
C ALA A 162 -3.99 -1.00 -17.74
N GLU A 163 -5.13 -0.50 -17.28
CA GLU A 163 -5.99 -1.19 -16.31
C GLU A 163 -6.58 -2.49 -16.87
N ASN A 164 -6.81 -2.55 -18.18
CA ASN A 164 -7.48 -3.66 -18.88
C ASN A 164 -6.49 -4.68 -19.49
N MET A 165 -5.19 -4.51 -19.26
CA MET A 165 -4.18 -5.39 -19.83
C MET A 165 -4.16 -6.77 -19.17
N GLN A 166 -3.85 -7.81 -19.95
CA GLN A 166 -3.75 -9.17 -19.41
C GLN A 166 -2.61 -9.24 -18.39
N LYS A 167 -2.93 -9.63 -17.16
CA LYS A 167 -1.93 -9.97 -16.15
C LYS A 167 -1.23 -11.26 -16.55
N LEU A 168 0.09 -11.24 -16.61
CA LEU A 168 0.89 -12.39 -17.02
C LEU A 168 1.45 -13.15 -15.82
N PHE A 169 2.31 -12.49 -15.06
CA PHE A 169 2.99 -13.08 -13.91
C PHE A 169 3.46 -11.99 -12.95
N ARG A 170 3.83 -12.39 -11.74
CA ARG A 170 4.56 -11.58 -10.76
C ARG A 170 5.57 -12.45 -10.03
N PHE A 171 6.53 -11.82 -9.38
CA PHE A 171 7.53 -12.51 -8.57
C PHE A 171 7.22 -12.35 -7.09
N ILE A 172 7.45 -13.42 -6.34
CA ILE A 172 7.32 -13.44 -4.89
C ILE A 172 8.65 -13.88 -4.29
N GLY A 173 9.03 -13.23 -3.19
CA GLY A 173 10.24 -13.49 -2.43
C GLY A 173 10.24 -14.84 -1.75
N ARG A 174 11.43 -15.36 -1.48
CA ARG A 174 11.61 -16.71 -0.95
C ARG A 174 12.35 -16.72 0.39
N GLY A 175 11.67 -16.40 1.49
CA GLY A 175 12.17 -16.62 2.85
C GLY A 175 13.25 -15.64 3.30
N HIS A 176 13.40 -14.52 2.59
CA HIS A 176 14.46 -13.52 2.86
C HIS A 176 13.96 -12.33 3.67
N GLY A 177 12.66 -12.28 4.00
CA GLY A 177 12.05 -11.25 4.82
C GLY A 177 12.36 -9.84 4.32
N GLU A 178 12.84 -9.00 5.23
CA GLU A 178 13.16 -7.60 4.94
C GLU A 178 14.34 -7.44 3.95
N TRP A 179 15.31 -8.36 3.98
CA TRP A 179 16.53 -8.22 3.19
C TRP A 179 16.23 -8.15 1.69
N LEU A 180 15.25 -8.93 1.21
CA LEU A 180 14.96 -9.02 -0.23
C LEU A 180 14.52 -7.67 -0.81
N HIS A 181 13.57 -6.99 -0.17
CA HIS A 181 13.04 -5.74 -0.71
C HIS A 181 14.03 -4.57 -0.59
N LYS A 182 15.03 -4.67 0.31
CA LYS A 182 16.09 -3.67 0.47
C LYS A 182 17.27 -3.86 -0.50
N ASN A 183 17.45 -5.07 -1.04
CA ASN A 183 18.68 -5.42 -1.76
C ASN A 183 18.46 -5.95 -3.17
N VAL A 184 17.23 -6.28 -3.57
CA VAL A 184 16.96 -6.95 -4.85
C VAL A 184 15.91 -6.21 -5.66
N LYS A 185 16.18 -6.04 -6.97
CA LYS A 185 15.22 -5.60 -7.99
C LYS A 185 15.16 -6.57 -9.15
N ILE A 186 14.05 -6.56 -9.88
CA ILE A 186 13.82 -7.41 -11.05
C ILE A 186 13.82 -6.56 -12.31
N SER A 187 14.54 -7.01 -13.33
CA SER A 187 14.49 -6.45 -14.68
C SER A 187 14.00 -7.50 -15.66
N ILE A 188 13.09 -7.08 -16.53
CA ILE A 188 12.74 -7.85 -17.72
C ILE A 188 13.57 -7.28 -18.87
N ASP A 189 14.32 -8.14 -19.55
CA ASP A 189 15.23 -7.75 -20.63
C ASP A 189 15.03 -8.67 -21.85
N GLN A 190 15.59 -8.28 -22.99
CA GLN A 190 15.58 -9.06 -24.23
C GLN A 190 14.18 -9.53 -24.64
N VAL A 191 13.17 -8.68 -24.44
CA VAL A 191 11.80 -8.96 -24.90
C VAL A 191 11.79 -8.95 -26.42
N ARG A 192 11.46 -10.10 -27.00
CA ARG A 192 11.41 -10.31 -28.44
C ARG A 192 10.09 -10.98 -28.82
N PRO A 193 9.31 -10.41 -29.76
CA PRO A 193 8.17 -11.11 -30.32
C PRO A 193 8.65 -12.35 -31.09
N SER A 194 7.77 -13.33 -31.27
CA SER A 194 8.10 -14.48 -32.11
C SER A 194 8.27 -14.04 -33.57
N ASN A 195 9.25 -14.60 -34.24
CA ASN A 195 9.44 -14.51 -35.68
C ASN A 195 9.25 -15.87 -36.38
N ASN A 196 8.74 -16.86 -35.65
CA ASN A 196 8.60 -18.23 -36.11
C ASN A 196 7.14 -18.53 -36.48
N SER A 197 6.92 -19.25 -37.57
CA SER A 197 5.60 -19.70 -38.00
C SER A 197 5.04 -20.88 -37.18
N THR A 198 5.86 -21.54 -36.36
CA THR A 198 5.43 -22.72 -35.58
C THR A 198 5.04 -22.41 -34.14
N SER A 199 5.37 -21.24 -33.62
CA SER A 199 5.01 -20.80 -32.26
C SER A 199 4.89 -19.30 -32.25
N GLU A 200 3.75 -18.79 -31.80
CA GLU A 200 3.49 -17.35 -31.73
C GLU A 200 4.08 -16.69 -30.47
N PHE A 201 4.50 -17.51 -29.50
CA PHE A 201 5.03 -17.05 -28.23
C PHE A 201 6.39 -16.37 -28.37
N GLY A 202 6.47 -15.13 -27.90
CA GLY A 202 7.74 -14.40 -27.78
C GLY A 202 8.66 -14.97 -26.71
N SER A 203 9.88 -14.42 -26.66
CA SER A 203 10.90 -14.76 -25.69
C SER A 203 11.34 -13.54 -24.88
N PHE A 204 11.72 -13.73 -23.63
CA PHE A 204 12.26 -12.67 -22.77
C PHE A 204 13.25 -13.24 -21.76
N ALA A 205 13.97 -12.36 -21.07
CA ALA A 205 14.86 -12.70 -19.97
C ALA A 205 14.38 -12.04 -18.68
N VAL A 206 14.59 -12.74 -17.56
CA VAL A 206 14.40 -12.21 -16.21
C VAL A 206 15.76 -12.12 -15.53
N ILE A 207 16.10 -10.92 -15.09
CA ILE A 207 17.36 -10.64 -14.39
C ILE A 207 17.03 -10.17 -12.98
N VAL A 208 17.55 -10.91 -12.00
CA VAL A 208 17.54 -10.55 -10.58
C VAL A 208 18.81 -9.74 -10.32
N ARG A 209 18.66 -8.49 -9.89
CA ARG A 209 19.76 -7.53 -9.75
C ARG A 209 19.84 -6.98 -8.33
N HIS A 210 21.00 -6.51 -7.92
CA HIS A 210 21.11 -5.72 -6.70
C HIS A 210 20.37 -4.38 -6.83
N LEU A 211 19.65 -3.98 -5.79
CA LEU A 211 18.89 -2.73 -5.77
C LEU A 211 19.81 -1.51 -5.94
N SER A 212 20.98 -1.55 -5.29
CA SER A 212 22.02 -0.51 -5.31
C SER A 212 22.83 -0.42 -6.60
N ASP A 213 22.59 -1.31 -7.56
CA ASP A 213 23.28 -1.26 -8.84
C ASP A 213 22.81 -0.05 -9.67
N SER A 214 23.66 0.38 -10.61
CA SER A 214 23.34 1.47 -11.53
C SER A 214 23.36 0.98 -12.97
N ASP A 215 22.81 1.75 -13.89
CA ASP A 215 22.81 1.40 -15.32
C ASP A 215 24.24 1.28 -15.89
N ASN A 216 25.20 1.98 -15.30
CA ASN A 216 26.61 1.91 -15.68
C ASN A 216 27.36 0.72 -15.04
N ALA A 217 26.82 0.14 -13.97
CA ALA A 217 27.46 -0.94 -13.23
C ALA A 217 26.40 -1.92 -12.72
N ILE A 218 25.92 -2.76 -13.62
CA ILE A 218 24.89 -3.76 -13.36
C ILE A 218 25.47 -4.89 -12.51
N GLN A 219 24.82 -5.19 -11.38
CA GLN A 219 25.21 -6.28 -10.48
C GLN A 219 24.12 -7.36 -10.52
N VAL A 220 24.36 -8.39 -11.31
CA VAL A 220 23.43 -9.51 -11.50
C VAL A 220 23.61 -10.55 -10.39
N LEU A 221 22.50 -10.86 -9.71
CA LEU A 221 22.41 -11.94 -8.72
C LEU A 221 22.06 -13.28 -9.38
N GLU A 222 21.02 -13.27 -10.23
CA GLU A 222 20.56 -14.43 -10.99
C GLU A 222 20.02 -13.96 -12.35
N ARG A 223 20.11 -14.83 -13.36
CA ARG A 223 19.62 -14.54 -14.70
C ARG A 223 18.98 -15.78 -15.30
N PHE A 224 17.82 -15.58 -15.91
CA PHE A 224 17.06 -16.60 -16.61
C PHE A 224 16.75 -16.12 -18.02
N ASP A 225 17.42 -16.69 -19.00
CA ASP A 225 17.29 -16.31 -20.41
C ASP A 225 16.31 -17.20 -21.18
N ASN A 226 15.85 -16.68 -22.33
CA ASN A 226 15.01 -17.38 -23.29
C ASN A 226 13.72 -17.96 -22.68
N LEU A 227 13.12 -17.23 -21.73
CA LEU A 227 11.86 -17.60 -21.11
C LEU A 227 10.70 -17.41 -22.08
N SER A 228 9.68 -18.24 -21.93
CA SER A 228 8.45 -18.21 -22.72
C SER A 228 7.21 -18.21 -21.82
N LEU A 229 6.10 -17.69 -22.35
CA LEU A 229 4.77 -17.78 -21.74
C LEU A 229 3.99 -19.02 -22.17
N ASP A 230 4.52 -19.82 -23.10
CA ASP A 230 3.92 -21.07 -23.54
C ASP A 230 4.01 -22.15 -22.44
N PRO A 231 2.88 -22.65 -21.87
CA PRO A 231 2.90 -23.68 -20.83
C PRO A 231 3.48 -25.03 -21.27
N THR A 232 3.44 -25.30 -22.58
CA THR A 232 3.96 -26.53 -23.19
C THR A 232 5.46 -26.46 -23.46
N SER A 233 6.02 -25.26 -23.52
CA SER A 233 7.45 -25.04 -23.77
C SER A 233 8.31 -25.49 -22.58
N PRO A 234 9.46 -26.14 -22.82
CA PRO A 234 10.45 -26.41 -21.77
C PRO A 234 11.03 -25.12 -21.17
N ASN A 235 10.91 -24.01 -21.89
CA ASN A 235 11.35 -22.68 -21.44
C ASN A 235 10.24 -21.87 -20.77
N PHE A 236 9.09 -22.49 -20.46
CA PHE A 236 8.03 -21.82 -19.73
C PHE A 236 8.56 -21.19 -18.42
N ILE A 237 8.19 -19.94 -18.16
CA ILE A 237 8.69 -19.19 -17.00
C ILE A 237 8.49 -19.93 -15.67
N ALA A 238 7.32 -20.55 -15.46
CA ALA A 238 7.06 -21.29 -14.23
C ALA A 238 7.91 -22.56 -14.13
N ARG A 239 8.29 -23.20 -15.25
CA ARG A 239 9.19 -24.36 -15.25
C ARG A 239 10.63 -23.96 -14.97
N LYS A 240 11.10 -22.88 -15.58
CA LYS A 240 12.51 -22.44 -15.51
C LYS A 240 12.88 -21.79 -14.18
N ILE A 241 12.01 -20.97 -13.61
CA ILE A 241 12.26 -20.28 -12.33
C ILE A 241 11.62 -21.07 -11.18
N GLY A 242 10.45 -21.67 -11.41
CA GLY A 242 9.64 -22.36 -10.42
C GLY A 242 8.45 -21.54 -9.92
N ASN A 243 7.41 -22.23 -9.45
CA ASN A 243 6.19 -21.63 -8.89
C ASN A 243 5.76 -22.30 -7.58
N ARG A 244 6.63 -23.10 -6.96
CA ARG A 244 6.30 -23.86 -5.76
C ARG A 244 6.31 -22.94 -4.55
N TYR A 245 5.26 -22.98 -3.75
CA TYR A 245 5.19 -22.23 -2.49
C TYR A 245 4.65 -23.11 -1.37
N ARG A 246 4.82 -22.65 -0.13
CA ARG A 246 4.25 -23.30 1.04
C ARG A 246 3.31 -22.33 1.73
N GLU A 247 2.20 -22.86 2.22
CA GLU A 247 1.24 -22.10 3.00
C GLU A 247 1.03 -22.82 4.33
N TRP A 248 1.00 -22.04 5.41
CA TRP A 248 0.64 -22.57 6.71
C TRP A 248 -0.87 -22.71 6.79
N THR A 249 -1.37 -23.91 7.07
CA THR A 249 -2.80 -24.13 7.28
C THR A 249 -3.07 -24.29 8.77
N GLU A 250 -3.86 -23.37 9.35
CA GLU A 250 -4.15 -23.38 10.78
C GLU A 250 -4.99 -24.60 11.22
N SER A 251 -5.87 -25.10 10.36
CA SER A 251 -6.70 -26.27 10.67
C SER A 251 -5.91 -27.57 10.79
N GLU A 252 -4.86 -27.74 9.99
CA GLU A 252 -4.02 -28.95 9.99
C GLU A 252 -2.67 -28.76 10.70
N ARG A 253 -2.38 -27.52 11.15
CA ARG A 253 -1.14 -27.11 11.82
C ARG A 253 0.13 -27.61 11.13
N ARG A 254 0.13 -27.58 9.79
CA ARG A 254 1.25 -28.01 8.94
C ARG A 254 1.39 -27.13 7.71
N TYR A 255 2.58 -27.15 7.13
CA TYR A 255 2.81 -26.55 5.81
C TYR A 255 2.25 -27.45 4.71
N LYS A 256 1.41 -26.88 3.86
CA LYS A 256 1.02 -27.47 2.57
C LYS A 256 1.89 -26.88 1.47
N TYR A 257 2.28 -27.73 0.53
CA TYR A 257 3.03 -27.31 -0.65
C TYR A 257 2.09 -27.19 -1.85
N TYR A 258 2.18 -26.08 -2.54
CA TYR A 258 1.43 -25.75 -3.74
C TYR A 258 2.39 -25.42 -4.88
N GLY A 259 1.88 -25.39 -6.11
CA GLY A 259 2.67 -25.17 -7.32
C GLY A 259 3.29 -26.46 -7.87
N SER A 260 3.42 -26.50 -9.19
CA SER A 260 3.78 -27.71 -9.94
C SER A 260 5.28 -27.84 -10.19
N TYR A 261 6.00 -26.71 -10.23
CA TYR A 261 7.38 -26.66 -10.68
C TYR A 261 8.33 -26.26 -9.54
N PRO A 262 9.37 -27.05 -9.25
CA PRO A 262 10.30 -26.77 -8.17
C PRO A 262 11.09 -25.49 -8.42
N ASN A 263 11.27 -24.68 -7.36
CA ASN A 263 11.98 -23.41 -7.43
C ASN A 263 13.48 -23.62 -7.71
N GLN A 264 13.94 -23.04 -8.82
CA GLN A 264 15.33 -23.01 -9.23
C GLN A 264 16.05 -21.76 -8.69
N SER A 265 15.33 -20.65 -8.55
CA SER A 265 15.87 -19.40 -7.98
C SER A 265 16.05 -19.49 -6.46
N LYS A 266 17.13 -18.89 -5.95
CA LYS A 266 17.37 -18.72 -4.50
C LYS A 266 16.56 -17.58 -3.90
N TYR A 267 16.18 -16.59 -4.69
CA TYR A 267 15.58 -15.34 -4.22
C TYR A 267 14.07 -15.26 -4.44
N ILE A 268 13.59 -15.81 -5.54
CA ILE A 268 12.22 -15.62 -6.01
C ILE A 268 11.55 -16.92 -6.46
N TYR A 269 10.23 -16.89 -6.55
CA TYR A 269 9.44 -17.81 -7.35
C TYR A 269 8.36 -17.02 -8.10
N VAL A 270 7.74 -17.65 -9.10
CA VAL A 270 6.80 -16.97 -9.99
C VAL A 270 5.38 -17.34 -9.63
N ASP A 271 4.54 -16.32 -9.47
CA ASP A 271 3.09 -16.46 -9.43
C ASP A 271 2.55 -16.07 -10.81
N VAL A 272 2.10 -17.08 -11.56
CA VAL A 272 1.64 -16.95 -12.94
C VAL A 272 0.12 -16.86 -12.92
N ASN A 273 -0.43 -15.91 -13.68
CA ASN A 273 -1.87 -15.77 -13.82
C ASN A 273 -2.48 -17.06 -14.38
N ALA A 274 -3.66 -17.43 -13.91
CA ALA A 274 -4.30 -18.70 -14.25
C ALA A 274 -4.53 -18.88 -15.76
N ASP A 275 -4.85 -17.81 -16.48
CA ASP A 275 -5.07 -17.85 -17.93
C ASP A 275 -3.77 -18.19 -18.65
N VAL A 276 -2.64 -17.61 -18.22
CA VAL A 276 -1.31 -17.96 -18.75
C VAL A 276 -0.97 -19.40 -18.42
N LEU A 277 -1.17 -19.84 -17.18
CA LEU A 277 -0.82 -21.19 -16.75
C LEU A 277 -1.61 -22.28 -17.51
N ASN A 278 -2.87 -21.98 -17.87
CA ASN A 278 -3.76 -22.89 -18.57
C ASN A 278 -3.71 -22.73 -20.11
N GLY A 279 -2.89 -21.82 -20.64
CA GLY A 279 -2.82 -21.55 -22.09
C GLY A 279 -4.11 -20.92 -22.64
N ALA A 280 -4.85 -20.19 -21.81
CA ALA A 280 -6.09 -19.51 -22.14
C ALA A 280 -5.89 -17.99 -22.31
N MET A 281 -4.69 -17.56 -22.69
CA MET A 281 -4.40 -16.15 -22.93
C MET A 281 -5.20 -15.64 -24.13
N PRO A 282 -5.61 -14.35 -24.13
CA PRO A 282 -6.31 -13.76 -25.28
C PRO A 282 -5.51 -13.79 -26.59
N SER A 283 -4.18 -13.81 -26.50
CA SER A 283 -3.29 -13.97 -27.66
C SER A 283 -1.93 -14.52 -27.24
N ASP A 284 -1.45 -15.49 -28.01
CA ASP A 284 -0.15 -16.15 -27.79
C ASP A 284 1.03 -15.27 -28.24
N THR A 285 0.79 -14.22 -29.04
CA THR A 285 1.79 -13.23 -29.44
C THR A 285 2.18 -12.25 -28.33
N THR A 286 1.44 -12.26 -27.22
CA THR A 286 1.61 -11.31 -26.12
C THR A 286 2.97 -11.49 -25.46
N VAL A 287 3.73 -10.39 -25.35
CA VAL A 287 4.99 -10.33 -24.60
C VAL A 287 4.88 -9.42 -23.38
N PRO A 288 5.72 -9.59 -22.35
CA PRO A 288 5.78 -8.67 -21.21
C PRO A 288 6.08 -7.25 -21.67
N PHE A 289 5.27 -6.27 -21.25
CA PHE A 289 5.41 -4.88 -21.68
C PHE A 289 5.50 -3.88 -20.53
N GLY A 290 4.76 -4.10 -19.45
CA GLY A 290 4.71 -3.15 -18.34
C GLY A 290 4.35 -3.76 -16.99
N PHE A 291 4.25 -2.90 -15.98
CA PHE A 291 3.93 -3.27 -14.61
C PHE A 291 2.69 -2.52 -14.14
N TYR A 292 1.80 -3.23 -13.45
CA TYR A 292 0.75 -2.57 -12.68
C TYR A 292 1.37 -1.73 -11.56
N GLY A 293 0.76 -0.57 -11.29
CA GLY A 293 1.11 0.24 -10.13
C GLY A 293 0.82 -0.48 -8.81
N PRO A 294 1.44 -0.05 -7.70
CA PRO A 294 1.08 -0.56 -6.38
C PRO A 294 -0.40 -0.27 -6.09
N PRO A 295 -1.09 -1.13 -5.32
CA PRO A 295 -2.45 -0.84 -4.90
C PRO A 295 -2.49 0.50 -4.16
N LYS A 296 -3.34 1.42 -4.62
CA LYS A 296 -3.60 2.70 -3.95
C LYS A 296 -5.05 2.78 -3.50
N TYR A 297 -5.32 3.65 -2.53
CA TYR A 297 -6.69 4.04 -2.23
C TYR A 297 -7.33 4.72 -3.44
N LYS A 298 -8.65 4.64 -3.53
CA LYS A 298 -9.38 5.40 -4.55
C LYS A 298 -9.12 6.88 -4.34
N ASP A 299 -8.93 7.59 -5.45
CA ASP A 299 -8.73 9.02 -5.41
C ASP A 299 -9.99 9.72 -4.89
N ILE A 300 -9.77 10.78 -4.11
CA ILE A 300 -10.84 11.67 -3.68
C ILE A 300 -11.06 12.66 -4.82
N ASN A 301 -12.11 12.44 -5.61
CA ASN A 301 -12.40 13.27 -6.79
C ASN A 301 -12.95 14.66 -6.43
N HIS A 302 -13.59 14.81 -5.27
CA HIS A 302 -14.10 16.09 -4.78
C HIS A 302 -14.26 16.06 -3.25
N ILE A 303 -14.06 17.21 -2.62
CA ILE A 303 -14.43 17.46 -1.22
C ILE A 303 -15.45 18.59 -1.24
N MET A 304 -16.68 18.31 -0.81
CA MET A 304 -17.73 19.32 -0.71
C MET A 304 -17.87 19.78 0.75
N ALA A 305 -17.66 21.07 0.99
CA ALA A 305 -18.09 21.73 2.22
C ALA A 305 -19.50 22.29 1.99
N VAL A 306 -20.51 21.71 2.65
CA VAL A 306 -21.86 22.29 2.63
C VAL A 306 -21.94 23.31 3.76
N THR A 307 -22.02 24.59 3.43
CA THR A 307 -22.50 25.60 4.37
C THR A 307 -24.02 25.46 4.42
N SER A 308 -24.56 24.94 5.52
CA SER A 308 -26.01 25.07 5.78
C SER A 308 -26.32 26.56 5.91
N GLY A 309 -27.09 27.09 4.96
CA GLY A 309 -27.69 28.43 5.05
C GLY A 309 -28.82 28.48 6.07
#